data_AF-A0A2D5AX40-F1
#
_entry.id   AF-A0A2D5AX40-F1
#
_cell.length_a   1.000
_cell.length_b   1.000
_cell.length_c   1.000
_cell.angle_alpha   90.00
_cell.angle_beta   90.00
_cell.angle_gamma   90.00
#
_symmetry.space_group_name_H-M   'P 1'
#
loop_
_entity.id
_entity.type
_entity.pdbx_description
1 polymer ?
#
loop_
_entity_poly.entity_id
_entity_poly.type
_entity_poly.pdbx_seq_one_letter_code
_entity_poly.pdbx_strand_id
1 'polypeptide(L)'
;MSRIKTSLICLLCGVGLIGGAIANRQRHQDLTALPANPATTPVEILHAQSFQLDQPFTFEWRNERPEVQSGFLLVLKTDPKLVQPRQTYEAVLYVGDQTAERCNGAYPSGHLVALVPAGVLANGNVDLDPTSVPIWFGTPELPERVDAARIAQELALAEAQGVGPQATSRLSAQSLAAQDSIYAANRDELDFYIADLIELYSPAESELVELLRMPRSW
;
A
#
# COMPACT_ATOMS: atom_id res chain seq x y z
N MET A 1 40.59 -28.94 73.68
CA MET A 1 41.92 -28.66 73.07
C MET A 1 41.76 -28.87 71.57
N SER A 2 41.56 -27.80 70.77
CA SER A 2 42.58 -27.19 69.86
C SER A 2 43.09 -28.19 68.81
N ARG A 3 43.00 -28.05 67.47
CA ARG A 3 43.07 -26.91 66.51
C ARG A 3 42.38 -27.35 65.18
N ILE A 4 41.53 -26.56 64.50
CA ILE A 4 41.78 -25.61 63.38
C ILE A 4 42.84 -26.03 62.35
N LYS A 5 42.42 -26.22 61.08
CA LYS A 5 42.96 -25.68 59.79
C LYS A 5 41.91 -25.97 58.69
N THR A 6 41.13 -25.04 58.14
CA THR A 6 41.38 -23.88 57.23
C THR A 6 41.48 -24.26 55.74
N SER A 7 40.70 -23.52 54.93
CA SER A 7 40.73 -23.26 53.47
C SER A 7 39.89 -24.17 52.55
N LEU A 8 38.85 -23.74 51.80
CA LEU A 8 38.50 -22.52 51.03
C LEU A 8 38.71 -22.73 49.52
N ILE A 9 37.61 -22.99 48.78
CA ILE A 9 37.41 -22.70 47.33
C ILE A 9 35.90 -22.40 47.17
N CYS A 10 35.46 -21.13 47.28
CA CYS A 10 35.06 -20.21 46.18
C CYS A 10 34.28 -20.87 45.04
N LEU A 11 32.95 -20.73 44.92
CA LEU A 11 32.14 -19.55 44.54
C LEU A 11 32.14 -19.29 43.01
N LEU A 12 31.03 -19.61 42.34
CA LEU A 12 30.37 -18.84 41.25
C LEU A 12 29.38 -19.73 40.47
N CYS A 13 28.13 -19.80 40.92
CA CYS A 13 26.98 -20.15 40.07
C CYS A 13 25.92 -19.08 40.32
N GLY A 14 25.96 -18.02 39.53
CA GLY A 14 25.07 -16.88 39.67
C GLY A 14 24.63 -16.34 38.32
N VAL A 15 23.32 -16.47 38.08
CA VAL A 15 22.43 -15.53 37.38
C VAL A 15 22.64 -15.37 35.86
N GLY A 16 21.59 -15.65 35.08
CA GLY A 16 21.53 -15.14 33.71
C GLY A 16 20.52 -15.72 32.72
N LEU A 17 19.45 -16.42 33.13
CA LEU A 17 18.39 -16.86 32.20
C LEU A 17 17.05 -16.21 32.52
N ILE A 18 16.97 -14.89 32.38
CA ILE A 18 15.70 -14.15 32.32
C ILE A 18 15.80 -13.05 31.24
N GLY A 19 16.26 -13.41 30.04
CA GLY A 19 16.39 -12.47 28.91
C GLY A 19 15.33 -12.63 27.81
N GLY A 20 14.64 -13.77 27.74
CA GLY A 20 13.83 -14.14 26.56
C GLY A 20 12.38 -13.65 26.56
N ALA A 21 11.81 -13.27 27.70
CA ALA A 21 10.37 -13.02 27.83
C ALA A 21 9.95 -11.54 27.70
N ILE A 22 10.89 -10.60 27.77
CA ILE A 22 10.58 -9.16 27.74
C ILE A 22 10.58 -8.60 26.30
N ALA A 23 11.40 -9.15 25.40
CA ALA A 23 11.50 -8.67 24.01
C ALA A 23 10.29 -9.06 23.13
N ASN A 24 9.52 -10.10 23.49
CA ASN A 24 8.40 -10.57 22.67
C ASN A 24 7.05 -9.92 23.04
N ARG A 25 6.97 -9.24 24.20
CA ARG A 25 5.70 -8.64 24.70
C ARG A 25 5.42 -7.25 24.11
N GLN A 26 6.38 -6.61 23.44
CA GLN A 26 6.19 -5.30 22.79
C GLN A 26 5.62 -5.39 21.36
N ARG A 27 5.42 -6.59 20.78
CA ARG A 27 4.79 -6.74 19.45
C ARG A 27 3.26 -6.73 19.48
N HIS A 28 2.66 -6.73 20.66
CA HIS A 28 1.22 -6.58 20.82
C HIS A 28 0.92 -5.19 21.36
N GLN A 29 0.11 -4.43 20.59
CA GLN A 29 -0.61 -3.23 21.01
C GLN A 29 0.12 -1.88 20.94
N ASP A 30 0.59 -1.52 19.75
CA ASP A 30 0.42 -0.12 19.33
C ASP A 30 -0.19 -0.11 17.92
N LEU A 31 -1.43 -0.59 17.82
CA LEU A 31 -2.30 -0.24 16.69
C LEU A 31 -2.71 1.22 16.94
N THR A 32 -1.83 2.15 16.57
CA THR A 32 -2.11 3.58 16.70
C THR A 32 -3.43 3.87 15.99
N ALA A 33 -4.35 4.61 16.62
CA ALA A 33 -5.63 4.94 16.00
C ALA A 33 -5.44 5.52 14.58
N LEU A 34 -6.37 5.25 13.67
CA LEU A 34 -6.38 5.93 12.38
C LEU A 34 -6.32 7.45 12.61
N PRO A 35 -5.57 8.20 11.78
CA PRO A 35 -5.62 9.66 11.82
C PRO A 35 -7.07 10.14 11.81
N ALA A 36 -7.39 11.16 12.61
CA ALA A 36 -8.75 11.69 12.72
C ALA A 36 -9.30 12.21 11.38
N ASN A 37 -8.40 12.58 10.47
CA ASN A 37 -8.74 13.01 9.12
C ASN A 37 -7.78 12.40 8.08
N PRO A 38 -8.07 11.16 7.61
CA PRO A 38 -7.25 10.48 6.61
C PRO A 38 -7.12 11.28 5.30
N ALA A 39 -8.17 12.00 4.89
CA ALA A 39 -8.22 12.69 3.59
C ALA A 39 -7.19 13.79 3.45
N THR A 40 -6.89 14.50 4.54
CA THR A 40 -5.90 15.59 4.55
C THR A 40 -4.45 15.13 4.70
N THR A 41 -4.22 13.82 4.86
CA THR A 41 -2.86 13.30 4.98
C THR A 41 -2.18 13.34 3.61
N PRO A 42 -0.98 13.94 3.49
CA PRO A 42 -0.31 14.06 2.20
C PRO A 42 -0.02 12.70 1.55
N VAL A 43 -0.31 12.61 0.25
CA VAL A 43 0.09 11.50 -0.61
C VAL A 43 0.98 12.05 -1.73
N GLU A 44 2.18 11.48 -1.88
CA GLU A 44 3.15 11.84 -2.92
C GLU A 44 3.26 10.71 -3.94
N ILE A 45 3.24 11.04 -5.24
CA ILE A 45 3.47 10.07 -6.31
C ILE A 45 4.99 9.95 -6.53
N LEU A 46 5.53 8.75 -6.34
CA LEU A 46 6.93 8.41 -6.58
C LEU A 46 7.15 7.75 -7.94
N HIS A 47 6.16 6.99 -8.41
CA HIS A 47 6.15 6.31 -9.70
C HIS A 47 4.72 6.30 -10.22
N ALA A 48 4.54 6.39 -11.53
CA ALA A 48 3.26 6.17 -12.17
C ALA A 48 3.47 5.70 -13.60
N GLN A 49 2.90 4.54 -13.90
CA GLN A 49 3.05 3.88 -15.19
C GLN A 49 1.70 3.32 -15.61
N SER A 50 1.27 3.65 -16.83
CA SER A 50 0.03 3.10 -17.38
C SER A 50 0.20 1.63 -17.75
N PHE A 51 -0.90 0.89 -17.77
CA PHE A 51 -0.93 -0.48 -18.25
C PHE A 51 -2.13 -0.74 -19.17
N GLN A 52 -1.98 -1.73 -20.04
CA GLN A 52 -3.03 -2.33 -20.85
C GLN A 52 -2.91 -3.86 -20.84
N LEU A 53 -4.05 -4.54 -20.81
CA LEU A 53 -4.16 -5.98 -20.76
C LEU A 53 -4.81 -6.56 -22.02
N ASP A 54 -4.34 -7.72 -22.48
CA ASP A 54 -5.04 -8.46 -23.54
C ASP A 54 -6.36 -9.04 -23.00
N GLN A 55 -6.34 -9.58 -21.79
CA GLN A 55 -7.50 -10.15 -21.10
C GLN A 55 -7.88 -9.26 -19.91
N PRO A 56 -9.13 -8.73 -19.87
CA PRO A 56 -9.59 -7.98 -18.72
C PRO A 56 -9.74 -8.89 -17.49
N PHE A 57 -9.78 -8.28 -16.32
CA PHE A 57 -10.11 -8.96 -15.06
C PHE A 57 -11.19 -8.18 -14.29
N THR A 58 -11.93 -8.88 -13.43
CA THR A 58 -12.92 -8.28 -12.55
C THR A 58 -12.23 -7.53 -11.39
N PHE A 59 -12.49 -6.23 -11.25
CA PHE A 59 -11.92 -5.43 -10.17
C PHE A 59 -12.78 -5.48 -8.91
N GLU A 60 -12.27 -6.18 -7.88
CA GLU A 60 -13.02 -6.45 -6.65
C GLU A 60 -13.07 -5.27 -5.66
N TRP A 61 -12.27 -4.21 -5.88
CA TRP A 61 -12.17 -3.06 -4.97
C TRP A 61 -13.23 -1.98 -5.25
N ARG A 62 -14.36 -2.37 -5.85
CA ARG A 62 -15.52 -1.51 -6.11
C ARG A 62 -16.78 -2.36 -6.16
N ASN A 63 -17.90 -1.84 -5.66
CA ASN A 63 -19.17 -2.56 -5.57
C ASN A 63 -19.70 -3.01 -6.94
N GLU A 64 -19.53 -2.21 -7.99
CA GLU A 64 -20.00 -2.57 -9.33
C GLU A 64 -19.14 -3.64 -10.02
N ARG A 65 -17.96 -3.95 -9.46
CA ARG A 65 -17.02 -4.93 -10.01
C ARG A 65 -16.75 -4.76 -11.51
N PRO A 66 -16.25 -3.58 -11.95
CA PRO A 66 -16.00 -3.35 -13.36
C PRO A 66 -14.93 -4.31 -13.91
N GLU A 67 -15.05 -4.65 -15.19
CA GLU A 67 -13.97 -5.30 -15.93
C GLU A 67 -12.88 -4.27 -16.24
N VAL A 68 -11.64 -4.61 -15.92
CA VAL A 68 -10.47 -3.73 -16.05
C VAL A 68 -9.52 -4.30 -17.07
N GLN A 69 -9.32 -3.52 -18.12
CA GLN A 69 -8.35 -3.81 -19.18
C GLN A 69 -7.18 -2.82 -19.18
N SER A 70 -7.34 -1.66 -18.54
CA SER A 70 -6.34 -0.59 -18.56
C SER A 70 -6.39 0.21 -17.27
N GLY A 71 -5.33 0.95 -17.01
CA GLY A 71 -5.22 1.75 -15.81
C GLY A 71 -3.81 2.26 -15.55
N PHE A 72 -3.52 2.53 -14.28
CA PHE A 72 -2.20 2.90 -13.80
C PHE A 72 -1.74 2.00 -12.65
N LEU A 73 -0.45 1.66 -12.65
CA LEU A 73 0.27 1.29 -11.44
C LEU A 73 0.93 2.55 -10.88
N LEU A 74 0.59 2.90 -9.65
CA LEU A 74 1.15 4.02 -8.92
C LEU A 74 2.02 3.50 -7.77
N VAL A 75 3.14 4.18 -7.51
CA VAL A 75 3.83 4.07 -6.23
C VAL A 75 3.62 5.36 -5.47
N LEU A 76 2.99 5.26 -4.32
CA LEU A 76 2.59 6.35 -3.47
C LEU A 76 3.42 6.35 -2.18
N LYS A 77 3.82 7.53 -1.72
CA LYS A 77 4.37 7.74 -0.38
C LYS A 77 3.32 8.41 0.50
N THR A 78 3.04 7.80 1.65
CA THR A 78 2.05 8.29 2.63
C THR A 78 2.52 8.06 4.06
N ASP A 79 1.75 8.53 5.05
CA ASP A 79 1.97 8.21 6.46
C ASP A 79 1.74 6.69 6.68
N PRO A 80 2.75 5.93 7.15
CA PRO A 80 2.61 4.50 7.42
C PRO A 80 1.43 4.14 8.35
N LYS A 81 0.96 5.07 9.19
CA LYS A 81 -0.21 4.85 10.07
C LYS A 81 -1.51 4.65 9.30
N LEU A 82 -1.62 5.15 8.06
CA LEU A 82 -2.79 4.96 7.21
C LEU A 82 -2.86 3.56 6.61
N VAL A 83 -1.70 2.97 6.34
CA VAL A 83 -1.58 1.67 5.68
C VAL A 83 -1.21 0.54 6.64
N GLN A 84 -1.01 0.85 7.93
CA GLN A 84 -0.80 -0.14 8.98
C GLN A 84 -1.97 -1.14 9.00
N PRO A 85 -1.72 -2.46 8.91
CA PRO A 85 -2.77 -3.48 8.93
C PRO A 85 -3.63 -3.41 10.19
N ARG A 86 -4.96 -3.49 10.04
CA ARG A 86 -5.92 -3.38 11.14
C ARG A 86 -6.94 -4.52 11.13
N GLN A 87 -7.55 -4.75 12.30
CA GLN A 87 -8.69 -5.67 12.46
C GLN A 87 -10.05 -4.97 12.29
N THR A 88 -10.05 -3.75 11.76
CA THR A 88 -11.23 -2.90 11.54
C THR A 88 -11.25 -2.43 10.08
N TYR A 89 -12.29 -1.71 9.68
CA TYR A 89 -12.27 -1.02 8.39
C TYR A 89 -11.02 -0.14 8.25
N GLU A 90 -10.48 -0.13 7.04
CA GLU A 90 -9.30 0.65 6.66
C GLU A 90 -9.75 1.82 5.78
N ALA A 91 -8.95 2.89 5.77
CA ALA A 91 -9.25 4.04 4.91
C ALA A 91 -9.14 3.61 3.44
N VAL A 92 -10.19 3.84 2.67
CA VAL A 92 -10.21 3.51 1.24
C VAL A 92 -9.36 4.51 0.48
N LEU A 93 -8.48 4.03 -0.40
CA LEU A 93 -7.69 4.89 -1.28
C LEU A 93 -8.51 5.25 -2.52
N TYR A 94 -8.63 6.54 -2.78
CA TYR A 94 -9.29 7.09 -3.97
C TYR A 94 -8.28 7.82 -4.86
N VAL A 95 -8.51 7.75 -6.17
CA VAL A 95 -7.76 8.46 -7.21
C VAL A 95 -8.78 9.01 -8.20
N GLY A 96 -9.01 10.33 -8.15
CA GLY A 96 -10.07 10.97 -8.92
C GLY A 96 -11.44 10.37 -8.61
N ASP A 97 -12.07 9.76 -9.62
CA ASP A 97 -13.38 9.12 -9.53
C ASP A 97 -13.32 7.59 -9.39
N GLN A 98 -12.16 7.04 -9.02
CA GLN A 98 -11.94 5.60 -8.83
C GLN A 98 -11.50 5.26 -7.41
N THR A 99 -11.80 4.04 -6.98
CA THR A 99 -11.06 3.37 -5.91
C THR A 99 -9.77 2.78 -6.47
N ALA A 100 -8.74 2.71 -5.63
CA ALA A 100 -7.47 2.07 -5.98
C ALA A 100 -7.26 0.80 -5.15
N GLU A 101 -6.85 -0.27 -5.81
CA GLU A 101 -6.43 -1.50 -5.15
C GLU A 101 -5.06 -1.31 -4.51
N ARG A 102 -4.92 -1.67 -3.23
CA ARG A 102 -3.62 -1.70 -2.56
C ARG A 102 -2.94 -3.04 -2.83
N CYS A 103 -1.85 -3.02 -3.58
CA CYS A 103 -1.15 -4.23 -4.01
C CYS A 103 -0.15 -4.75 -2.97
N ASN A 104 0.18 -3.95 -1.94
CA ASN A 104 1.04 -4.33 -0.83
C ASN A 104 0.56 -3.75 0.51
N GLY A 105 1.21 -4.18 1.60
CA GLY A 105 0.90 -3.70 2.94
C GLY A 105 1.42 -2.29 3.20
N ALA A 106 2.58 -1.93 2.63
CA ALA A 106 3.21 -0.61 2.71
C ALA A 106 3.59 -0.16 4.14
N TYR A 107 3.52 -1.03 5.14
CA TYR A 107 3.98 -0.77 6.50
C TYR A 107 5.24 -1.58 6.81
N PRO A 108 6.28 -1.00 7.43
CA PRO A 108 6.35 0.37 7.96
C PRO A 108 6.89 1.42 6.96
N SER A 109 7.15 1.07 5.70
CA SER A 109 7.83 1.94 4.74
C SER A 109 7.05 3.20 4.36
N GLY A 110 5.72 3.12 4.36
CA GLY A 110 4.81 4.12 3.79
C GLY A 110 4.82 4.15 2.26
N HIS A 111 5.48 3.19 1.59
CA HIS A 111 5.49 3.08 0.13
C HIS A 111 4.46 2.05 -0.33
N LEU A 112 3.38 2.56 -0.93
CA LEU A 112 2.22 1.80 -1.36
C LEU A 112 2.22 1.69 -2.88
N VAL A 113 2.24 0.46 -3.39
CA VAL A 113 1.92 0.16 -4.78
C VAL A 113 0.40 0.05 -4.90
N ALA A 114 -0.17 0.81 -5.81
CA ALA A 114 -1.61 0.87 -6.02
C ALA A 114 -1.97 0.69 -7.50
N LEU A 115 -2.99 -0.12 -7.77
CA LEU A 115 -3.58 -0.28 -9.09
C LEU A 115 -4.85 0.57 -9.19
N VAL A 116 -4.93 1.40 -10.22
CA VAL A 116 -6.07 2.29 -10.48
C VAL A 116 -6.67 1.95 -11.83
N PRO A 117 -7.92 1.44 -11.89
CA PRO A 117 -8.62 1.23 -13.14
C PRO A 117 -8.81 2.55 -13.89
N ALA A 118 -8.73 2.54 -15.22
CA ALA A 118 -9.14 3.65 -16.05
C ALA A 118 -9.48 3.18 -17.46
N GLY A 119 -10.32 3.93 -18.17
CA GLY A 119 -10.65 3.65 -19.56
C GLY A 119 -9.49 3.90 -20.52
N VAL A 120 -9.76 3.77 -21.82
CA VAL A 120 -8.83 4.16 -22.90
C VAL A 120 -9.52 5.22 -23.75
N LEU A 121 -8.81 6.31 -24.00
CA LEU A 121 -9.20 7.39 -24.90
C LEU A 121 -9.15 6.93 -26.37
N ALA A 122 -9.81 7.67 -27.26
CA ALA A 122 -9.83 7.36 -28.70
C ALA A 122 -8.43 7.34 -29.36
N ASN A 123 -7.43 7.96 -28.73
CA ASN A 123 -6.04 7.97 -29.19
C ASN A 123 -5.19 6.82 -28.64
N GLY A 124 -5.78 5.89 -27.88
CA GLY A 124 -5.09 4.74 -27.28
C GLY A 124 -4.43 5.01 -25.92
N ASN A 125 -4.50 6.23 -25.40
CA ASN A 125 -3.97 6.56 -24.07
C ASN A 125 -4.96 6.17 -22.97
N VAL A 126 -4.47 5.86 -21.78
CA VAL A 126 -5.32 5.65 -20.59
C VAL A 126 -6.03 6.96 -20.21
N ASP A 127 -7.33 6.89 -19.96
CA ASP A 127 -8.21 8.02 -19.59
C ASP A 127 -8.11 8.36 -18.10
N LEU A 128 -6.89 8.69 -17.66
CA LEU A 128 -6.58 9.16 -16.31
C LEU A 128 -5.23 9.89 -16.34
N ASP A 129 -5.17 11.09 -15.78
CA ASP A 129 -3.92 11.74 -15.42
C ASP A 129 -3.81 11.81 -13.89
N PRO A 130 -3.00 10.94 -13.26
CA PRO A 130 -2.89 10.90 -11.80
C PRO A 130 -2.28 12.19 -11.20
N THR A 131 -1.69 13.08 -12.03
CA THR A 131 -1.15 14.38 -11.57
C THR A 131 -2.17 15.51 -11.63
N SER A 132 -3.34 15.27 -12.26
CA SER A 132 -4.40 16.27 -12.41
C SER A 132 -5.65 15.94 -11.60
N VAL A 133 -5.65 14.85 -10.83
CA VAL A 133 -6.79 14.43 -10.00
C VAL A 133 -6.37 14.28 -8.54
N PRO A 134 -7.30 14.45 -7.58
CA PRO A 134 -6.99 14.21 -6.17
C PRO A 134 -6.64 12.74 -5.90
N ILE A 135 -5.67 12.51 -5.01
CA ILE A 135 -5.33 11.19 -4.46
C ILE A 135 -5.40 11.29 -2.94
N TRP A 136 -6.28 10.51 -2.32
CA TRP A 136 -6.51 10.62 -0.87
C TRP A 136 -7.03 9.33 -0.25
N PHE A 137 -6.87 9.24 1.06
CA PHE A 137 -7.52 8.21 1.87
C PHE A 137 -8.84 8.74 2.41
N GLY A 138 -9.97 8.18 1.99
CA GLY A 138 -11.29 8.62 2.43
C GLY A 138 -11.71 8.00 3.77
N THR A 139 -13.02 8.05 4.03
CA THR A 139 -13.62 7.45 5.22
C THR A 139 -13.39 5.93 5.26
N PRO A 140 -13.10 5.33 6.43
CA PRO A 140 -12.95 3.89 6.56
C PRO A 140 -14.19 3.10 6.14
N GLU A 141 -14.02 2.15 5.23
CA GLU A 141 -15.08 1.29 4.67
C GLU A 141 -14.41 0.06 4.00
N LEU A 142 -15.20 -0.93 3.60
CA LEU A 142 -14.75 -1.97 2.68
C LEU A 142 -14.76 -1.47 1.22
N PRO A 143 -13.64 -1.49 0.48
CA PRO A 143 -13.59 -1.06 -0.92
C PRO A 143 -14.66 -1.70 -1.81
N GLU A 144 -14.95 -3.00 -1.61
CA GLU A 144 -15.96 -3.74 -2.36
C GLU A 144 -17.41 -3.29 -2.08
N ARG A 145 -17.63 -2.39 -1.11
CA ARG A 145 -18.95 -1.75 -0.85
C ARG A 145 -19.04 -0.34 -1.41
N VAL A 146 -17.95 0.21 -1.92
CA VAL A 146 -17.88 1.57 -2.46
C VAL A 146 -18.39 1.55 -3.89
N ASP A 147 -19.41 2.36 -4.17
CA ASP A 147 -19.96 2.59 -5.51
C ASP A 147 -19.62 3.99 -6.04
N ALA A 148 -19.94 4.27 -7.30
CA ALA A 148 -19.69 5.57 -7.93
C ALA A 148 -20.33 6.75 -7.18
N ALA A 149 -21.52 6.57 -6.60
CA ALA A 149 -22.19 7.61 -5.84
C ALA A 149 -21.46 7.93 -4.54
N ARG A 150 -20.92 6.90 -3.87
CA ARG A 150 -20.07 7.04 -2.68
C ARG A 150 -18.75 7.71 -3.01
N ILE A 151 -18.10 7.37 -4.13
CA ILE A 151 -16.87 8.02 -4.58
C ILE A 151 -17.09 9.52 -4.77
N ALA A 152 -18.16 9.91 -5.46
CA ALA A 152 -18.48 11.32 -5.67
C ALA A 152 -18.73 12.09 -4.36
N GLN A 153 -19.35 11.44 -3.36
CA GLN A 153 -19.54 12.02 -2.03
C GLN A 153 -18.21 12.21 -1.30
N GLU A 154 -17.35 11.18 -1.30
CA GLU A 154 -16.03 11.25 -0.66
C GLU A 154 -15.12 12.29 -1.33
N LEU A 155 -15.20 12.43 -2.66
CA LEU A 155 -14.49 13.47 -3.41
C LEU A 155 -14.94 14.87 -2.96
N ALA A 156 -16.25 15.13 -2.93
CA ALA A 156 -16.77 16.42 -2.48
C ALA A 156 -16.38 16.73 -1.02
N LEU A 157 -16.35 15.73 -0.15
CA LEU A 157 -15.89 15.88 1.24
C LEU A 157 -14.40 16.18 1.32
N ALA A 158 -13.58 15.55 0.49
CA ALA A 158 -12.14 15.80 0.42
C ALA A 158 -11.84 17.21 -0.11
N GLU A 159 -12.51 17.62 -1.18
CA GLU A 159 -12.39 18.96 -1.76
C GLU A 159 -12.80 20.05 -0.77
N ALA A 160 -13.88 19.83 0.00
CA ALA A 160 -14.30 20.74 1.07
C ALA A 160 -13.25 20.90 2.19
N GLN A 161 -12.32 19.94 2.31
CA GLN A 161 -11.20 19.95 3.24
C GLN A 161 -9.90 20.46 2.59
N GLY A 162 -9.95 20.92 1.35
CA GLY A 162 -8.81 21.45 0.60
C GLY A 162 -7.95 20.39 -0.07
N VAL A 163 -8.40 19.13 -0.15
CA VAL A 163 -7.73 18.11 -0.95
C VAL A 163 -7.92 18.47 -2.41
N GLY A 164 -6.81 18.76 -3.09
CA GLY A 164 -6.79 19.14 -4.49
C GLY A 164 -6.02 18.15 -5.36
N PRO A 165 -5.98 18.39 -6.68
CA PRO A 165 -5.26 17.54 -7.64
C PRO A 165 -3.75 17.49 -7.46
N GLN A 166 -3.20 18.32 -6.56
CA GLN A 166 -1.80 18.26 -6.18
C GLN A 166 -1.61 17.22 -5.08
N ALA A 167 -1.64 15.94 -5.43
CA ALA A 167 -0.67 15.05 -4.81
C ALA A 167 0.70 15.72 -5.02
N THR A 168 1.54 15.80 -3.98
CA THR A 168 2.88 16.42 -4.10
C THR A 168 3.75 15.51 -4.97
N SER A 169 3.48 15.47 -6.27
CA SER A 169 4.16 14.65 -7.25
C SER A 169 5.50 15.30 -7.54
N ARG A 170 6.59 14.56 -7.34
CA ARG A 170 7.90 14.92 -7.92
C ARG A 170 7.94 14.65 -9.43
N LEU A 171 6.94 13.94 -9.95
CA LEU A 171 6.81 13.62 -11.36
C LEU A 171 6.01 14.72 -12.06
N SER A 172 6.62 15.29 -13.09
CA SER A 172 5.86 16.12 -14.04
C SER A 172 5.01 15.21 -14.95
N ALA A 173 3.92 15.74 -15.51
CA ALA A 173 3.17 15.03 -16.55
C ALA A 173 4.06 14.56 -17.73
N GLN A 174 5.15 15.30 -18.02
CA GLN A 174 6.14 14.92 -19.02
C GLN A 174 6.95 13.68 -18.61
N SER A 175 7.26 13.55 -17.32
CA SER A 175 7.94 12.37 -16.76
C SER A 175 7.04 11.14 -16.77
N LEU A 176 5.72 11.33 -16.68
CA LEU A 176 4.75 10.25 -16.85
C LEU A 176 4.62 9.82 -18.31
N ALA A 177 4.46 10.79 -19.21
CA ALA A 177 4.33 10.53 -20.65
C ALA A 177 5.60 9.91 -21.27
N ALA A 178 6.75 10.05 -20.62
CA ALA A 178 8.02 9.46 -21.06
C ALA A 178 8.19 7.99 -20.64
N GLN A 179 7.32 7.45 -19.78
CA GLN A 179 7.36 6.04 -19.40
C GLN A 179 6.53 5.21 -20.38
N ASP A 180 7.11 4.14 -20.89
CA ASP A 180 6.39 3.19 -21.72
C ASP A 180 5.28 2.52 -20.92
N SER A 181 4.10 2.40 -21.54
CA SER A 181 2.99 1.64 -20.98
C SER A 181 3.39 0.17 -20.82
N ILE A 182 2.96 -0.42 -19.71
CA ILE A 182 3.01 -1.87 -19.51
C ILE A 182 1.98 -2.51 -20.44
N TYR A 183 2.41 -3.54 -21.17
CA TYR A 183 1.52 -4.43 -21.88
C TYR A 183 1.67 -5.82 -21.28
N ALA A 184 0.57 -6.42 -20.83
CA ALA A 184 0.55 -7.74 -20.21
C ALA A 184 -0.63 -8.55 -20.73
N ALA A 185 -0.51 -9.88 -20.78
CA ALA A 185 -1.55 -10.74 -21.29
C ALA A 185 -2.80 -10.74 -20.38
N ASN A 186 -2.60 -10.67 -19.06
CA ASN A 186 -3.66 -10.76 -18.06
C ASN A 186 -3.17 -10.24 -16.70
N ARG A 187 -3.99 -10.42 -15.65
CA ARG A 187 -3.68 -10.01 -14.28
C ARG A 187 -2.45 -10.71 -13.69
N ASP A 188 -2.22 -11.99 -14.00
CA ASP A 188 -1.07 -12.73 -13.45
C ASP A 188 0.25 -12.15 -13.98
N GLU A 189 0.32 -11.76 -15.24
CA GLU A 189 1.50 -11.09 -15.79
C GLU A 189 1.65 -9.66 -15.25
N LEU A 190 0.55 -8.93 -15.06
CA LEU A 190 0.59 -7.61 -14.42
C LEU A 190 1.16 -7.67 -12.99
N ASP A 191 0.88 -8.75 -12.25
CA ASP A 191 1.41 -8.97 -10.89
C ASP A 191 2.95 -9.07 -10.86
N PHE A 192 3.61 -9.48 -11.95
CA PHE A 192 5.08 -9.45 -12.03
C PHE A 192 5.62 -8.02 -12.02
N TYR A 193 4.97 -7.10 -12.74
CA TYR A 193 5.33 -5.67 -12.71
C TYR A 193 5.04 -5.04 -11.35
N ILE A 194 3.93 -5.43 -10.70
CA ILE A 194 3.64 -5.04 -9.32
C ILE A 194 4.75 -5.53 -8.38
N ALA A 195 5.21 -6.77 -8.53
CA ALA A 195 6.29 -7.33 -7.73
C ALA A 195 7.59 -6.55 -7.89
N ASP A 196 7.94 -6.13 -9.12
CA ASP A 196 9.12 -5.31 -9.40
C ASP A 196 9.05 -3.94 -8.68
N LEU A 197 7.87 -3.31 -8.69
CA LEU A 197 7.65 -2.05 -7.97
C LEU A 197 7.75 -2.24 -6.45
N ILE A 198 7.21 -3.33 -5.90
CA ILE A 198 7.30 -3.64 -4.47
C ILE A 198 8.76 -3.92 -4.09
N GLU A 199 9.49 -4.71 -4.87
CA GLU A 199 10.91 -5.01 -4.61
C GLU A 199 11.75 -3.72 -4.60
N LEU A 200 11.47 -2.78 -5.51
CA LEU A 200 12.18 -1.51 -5.61
C LEU A 200 11.87 -0.54 -4.46
N TYR A 201 10.58 -0.37 -4.10
CA TYR A 201 10.15 0.68 -3.17
C TYR A 201 9.86 0.21 -1.73
N SER A 202 9.54 -1.08 -1.56
CA SER A 202 9.26 -1.73 -0.27
C SER A 202 9.99 -3.08 -0.14
N PRO A 203 11.34 -3.09 -0.22
CA PRO A 203 12.13 -4.34 -0.26
C PRO A 203 11.99 -5.23 0.99
N ALA A 204 11.43 -4.71 2.09
CA ALA A 204 11.13 -5.50 3.27
C ALA A 204 9.93 -6.45 3.10
N GLU A 205 9.12 -6.27 2.05
CA GLU A 205 7.97 -7.13 1.70
C GLU A 205 8.38 -8.26 0.73
N SER A 206 9.59 -8.81 0.89
CA SER A 206 10.15 -9.80 -0.04
C SER A 206 9.32 -11.08 -0.17
N GLU A 207 8.67 -11.53 0.90
CA GLU A 207 7.77 -12.69 0.86
C GLU A 207 6.58 -12.46 -0.08
N LEU A 208 6.05 -11.24 -0.13
CA LEU A 208 4.98 -10.86 -1.05
C LEU A 208 5.49 -10.80 -2.49
N VAL A 209 6.69 -10.26 -2.71
CA VAL A 209 7.35 -10.25 -4.04
C VAL A 209 7.49 -11.67 -4.57
N GLU A 210 7.97 -12.60 -3.74
CA GLU A 210 8.08 -14.02 -4.10
C GLU A 210 6.72 -14.62 -4.46
N LEU A 211 5.69 -14.38 -3.65
CA LEU A 211 4.33 -14.87 -3.88
C LEU A 211 3.74 -14.36 -5.21
N LEU A 212 3.89 -13.07 -5.51
CA LEU A 212 3.40 -12.48 -6.75
C LEU A 212 4.11 -13.03 -8.00
N ARG A 213 5.37 -13.46 -7.86
CA ARG A 213 6.16 -14.08 -8.93
C ARG A 213 5.86 -15.57 -9.14
N MET A 214 5.08 -16.20 -8.27
CA MET A 214 4.72 -17.61 -8.43
C MET A 214 3.73 -17.78 -9.57
N PRO A 215 4.00 -18.68 -10.55
CA PRO A 215 3.00 -19.04 -11.55
C PRO A 215 1.75 -19.60 -10.87
N ARG A 216 0.59 -19.03 -11.16
CA ARG A 216 -0.69 -19.53 -10.66
C ARG A 216 -1.19 -20.61 -11.61
N SER A 217 -1.07 -21.86 -11.20
CA SER A 217 -1.70 -22.98 -11.90
C SER A 217 -3.19 -23.03 -11.54
N TRP A 218 -4.05 -22.70 -12.50
CA TRP A 218 -5.49 -22.92 -12.45
C TRP A 218 -5.88 -24.25 -13.12
#